data_AF-A0AAV3RDB0-F1
#
_entry.id   AF-A0AAV3RDB0-F1
#
_cell.length_a   1.000
_cell.length_b   1.000
_cell.length_c   1.000
_cell.angle_alpha   90.00
_cell.angle_beta   90.00
_cell.angle_gamma   90.00
#
_symmetry.space_group_name_H-M   'P 1'
#
loop_
_entity.id
_entity.type
_entity.pdbx_description
1 polymer ?
#
loop_
_entity_poly.entity_id
_entity_poly.type
_entity_poly.pdbx_seq_one_letter_code
_entity_poly.pdbx_strand_id
1 'polypeptide(L)' 'MDQVRGDCGIKNKSLVKYHAKATTLAKTFAHIIFEHIPRIENEEADLLSKLSTTYFDELPKEFFVEIRE' A
#
# COMPACT_ATOMS: atom_id res chain seq x y z
N MET A 1 2.27 8.89 -6.62
CA MET A 1 2.18 7.94 -7.75
C MET A 1 3.24 8.20 -8.81
N ASP A 2 3.67 9.45 -8.96
CA ASP A 2 4.60 9.90 -9.99
C ASP A 2 5.98 9.25 -9.94
N GLN A 3 6.47 8.86 -8.76
CA GLN A 3 7.78 8.20 -8.64
C GLN A 3 7.80 6.78 -9.22
N VAL A 4 6.71 6.01 -9.11
CA VAL A 4 6.63 4.62 -9.62
C VAL A 4 6.40 4.61 -11.13
N ARG A 5 5.72 5.63 -11.67
CA ARG A 5 5.52 5.82 -13.12
C ARG A 5 6.74 6.44 -13.81
N GLY A 6 7.67 7.03 -13.05
CA GLY A 6 8.88 7.70 -13.55
C GLY A 6 8.75 9.21 -13.75
N ASP A 7 7.58 9.79 -13.49
CA ASP A 7 7.25 11.21 -13.68
C ASP A 7 7.88 12.15 -12.64
N CYS A 8 8.42 11.61 -11.54
CA CYS A 8 9.11 12.39 -10.51
C CYS A 8 10.42 11.71 -10.07
N GLY A 9 11.53 12.46 -10.11
CA GLY A 9 12.84 11.97 -9.70
C GLY A 9 12.88 11.61 -8.21
N ILE A 10 13.31 10.39 -7.89
CA ILE A 10 13.42 9.90 -6.52
C ILE A 10 14.64 10.55 -5.85
N LYS A 11 14.42 11.63 -5.10
CA LYS A 11 15.50 12.39 -4.43
C LYS A 11 15.95 11.78 -3.09
N ASN A 12 15.15 10.89 -2.49
CA ASN A 12 15.44 10.28 -1.19
C ASN A 12 16.03 8.87 -1.35
N LYS A 13 17.26 8.67 -0.86
CA LYS A 13 17.99 7.39 -0.95
C LYS A 13 17.23 6.19 -0.35
N SER A 14 16.41 6.41 0.69
CA SER A 14 15.62 5.34 1.31
C SER A 14 14.50 4.84 0.40
N LEU A 15 13.93 5.72 -0.44
CA LEU A 15 12.84 5.38 -1.36
C LEU A 15 13.34 4.66 -2.62
N VAL A 16 14.61 4.84 -3.00
CA VAL A 16 15.23 4.18 -4.18
C VAL A 16 15.14 2.65 -4.07
N LYS A 17 15.39 2.10 -2.88
CA LYS A 17 15.33 0.64 -2.64
C LYS A 17 13.91 0.09 -2.81
N TYR A 18 12.91 0.81 -2.28
CA TYR A 18 11.51 0.40 -2.38
C TYR A 18 10.96 0.55 -3.80
N HIS A 19 11.36 1.62 -4.49
CA HIS A 19 11.03 1.81 -5.89
C HIS A 19 11.59 0.67 -6.75
N ALA A 20 12.88 0.35 -6.64
CA ALA A 20 13.48 -0.74 -7.41
C ALA A 20 12.77 -2.08 -7.21
N LYS A 21 12.36 -2.40 -5.97
CA LYS A 21 11.56 -3.59 -5.67
C LYS A 21 10.17 -3.53 -6.31
N ALA A 22 9.46 -2.41 -6.15
CA ALA A 22 8.12 -2.22 -6.70
C ALA A 22 8.12 -2.31 -8.24
N THR A 23 9.09 -1.68 -8.91
CA THR A 23 9.23 -1.75 -10.37
C THR A 23 9.57 -3.17 -10.85
N THR A 24 10.41 -3.90 -10.12
CA THR A 24 10.75 -5.29 -10.47
C THR A 24 9.51 -6.19 -10.37
N LEU A 25 8.71 -6.01 -9.32
CA LEU A 25 7.44 -6.72 -9.16
C LEU A 25 6.41 -6.30 -10.23
N ALA A 26 6.31 -5.01 -10.54
CA ALA A 26 5.40 -4.52 -11.58
C ALA A 26 5.68 -5.15 -12.96
N LYS A 27 6.95 -5.44 -13.28
CA LYS A 27 7.36 -6.10 -14.53
C LYS A 27 6.90 -7.56 -14.66
N THR A 28 6.48 -8.21 -13.57
CA THR A 28 5.95 -9.58 -13.66
C THR A 28 4.54 -9.63 -14.22
N PHE A 29 3.84 -8.49 -14.23
CA PHE A 29 2.51 -8.37 -14.80
C PHE A 29 2.60 -7.94 -16.26
N ALA A 30 1.82 -8.58 -17.14
CA ALA A 30 1.78 -8.23 -18.56
C ALA A 30 1.27 -6.79 -18.78
N HIS A 31 0.28 -6.38 -17.97
CA HIS A 31 -0.19 -5.01 -17.89
C HIS A 31 -0.51 -4.63 -16.45
N ILE A 32 -0.12 -3.41 -16.07
CA ILE A 32 -0.39 -2.84 -14.75
C ILE A 32 -0.71 -1.35 -14.91
N ILE A 33 -1.71 -0.90 -14.17
CA ILE A 33 -2.11 0.50 -14.11
C ILE A 33 -2.03 0.91 -12.64
N PHE A 34 -1.35 2.02 -12.38
CA PHE A 34 -1.39 2.66 -11.08
C PHE A 34 -2.41 3.78 -11.17
N GLU A 35 -3.31 3.94 -10.22
CA GLU A 35 -4.28 5.05 -10.21
C GLU A 35 -4.31 5.69 -8.83
N HIS A 36 -4.39 7.02 -8.78
CA HIS A 36 -4.57 7.72 -7.52
C HIS A 36 -6.05 7.89 -7.26
N ILE A 37 -6.54 7.24 -6.19
CA ILE A 37 -7.91 7.39 -5.71
C ILE A 37 -7.94 8.24 -4.42
N PRO A 38 -9.03 8.99 -4.17
CA PRO A 38 -9.25 9.68 -2.90
C PRO A 38 -9.18 8.73 -1.71
N ARG A 39 -8.77 9.25 -0.54
CA ARG A 39 -8.65 8.43 0.69
C ARG A 39 -9.96 7.75 1.08
N ILE A 40 -11.10 8.42 0.88
CA ILE A 40 -12.45 7.90 1.14
C ILE A 40 -12.75 6.67 0.27
N GLU A 41 -12.14 6.56 -0.90
CA GLU A 41 -12.32 5.40 -1.80
C GLU A 41 -11.32 4.28 -1.50
N ASN A 42 -10.32 4.53 -0.65
CA ASN A 42 -9.29 3.56 -0.24
C ASN A 42 -9.45 3.15 1.24
N GLU A 43 -10.67 3.22 1.77
CA GLU A 43 -10.97 3.01 3.19
C GLU A 43 -10.49 1.65 3.71
N GLU A 44 -10.67 0.57 2.94
CA GLU A 44 -10.24 -0.77 3.36
C GLU A 44 -8.73 -0.86 3.59
N ALA A 45 -7.92 -0.36 2.65
CA ALA A 45 -6.47 -0.37 2.79
C ALA A 45 -5.99 0.59 3.89
N ASP A 46 -6.67 1.73 4.07
CA ASP A 46 -6.38 2.67 5.16
C ASP A 46 -6.69 2.05 6.54
N LEU A 47 -7.79 1.30 6.67
CA LEU A 47 -8.15 0.56 7.88
C LEU A 47 -7.13 -0.55 8.17
N LEU A 48 -6.79 -1.37 7.17
CA LEU A 48 -5.78 -2.44 7.33
C LEU A 48 -4.40 -1.87 7.73
N SER A 49 -3.99 -0.75 7.13
CA SER A 49 -2.75 -0.08 7.49
C SER A 49 -2.78 0.44 8.92
N LYS A 50 -3.92 1.00 9.37
CA LYS A 50 -4.10 1.45 10.75
C LYS A 50 -4.04 0.27 11.72
N LEU A 51 -4.79 -0.80 11.45
CA LEU A 51 -4.81 -2.01 12.28
C LEU A 51 -3.42 -2.62 12.48
N SER A 52 -2.60 -2.66 11.42
CA SER A 52 -1.23 -3.21 11.51
C SER A 52 -0.24 -2.28 12.23
N THR A 53 -0.55 -0.98 12.33
CA THR A 53 0.31 0.02 12.99
C THR A 53 -0.12 0.26 14.44
N THR A 54 -1.40 0.07 14.77
CA THR A 54 -1.90 0.06 16.13
C THR A 54 -1.47 -1.23 16.81
N TYR A 55 -0.61 -1.11 17.83
CA TYR A 55 -0.30 -2.21 18.74
C TYR A 55 -1.63 -2.78 19.27
N PHE A 56 -1.77 -4.11 19.24
CA PHE A 56 -2.97 -4.84 19.68
C PHE A 56 -3.39 -4.58 21.15
N ASP A 57 -2.64 -3.78 21.90
CA ASP A 57 -2.95 -3.41 23.28
C ASP A 57 -4.15 -2.43 23.41
N GLU A 58 -4.58 -1.78 22.32
CA GLU A 58 -5.68 -0.78 22.33
C GLU A 58 -6.97 -1.23 21.63
N LEU A 59 -7.03 -2.44 21.06
CA LEU A 59 -8.23 -2.92 20.37
C LEU A 59 -9.14 -3.72 21.33
N PRO A 60 -10.43 -3.34 21.51
CA PRO A 60 -11.37 -4.16 22.26
C PRO A 60 -11.51 -5.54 21.61
N LYS A 61 -11.55 -6.57 22.46
CA LYS A 61 -11.35 -8.01 22.22
C LYS A 61 -12.29 -8.71 21.22
N GLU A 62 -13.12 -8.01 20.47
CA GLU A 62 -14.11 -8.64 19.58
C GLU A 62 -14.16 -7.93 18.23
N PHE A 63 -13.22 -8.26 17.36
CA PHE A 63 -13.42 -8.12 15.92
C PHE A 63 -13.50 -9.52 15.31
N PHE A 64 -14.72 -9.95 15.02
CA PHE A 64 -14.98 -11.15 14.22
C PHE A 64 -14.45 -10.88 12.81
N VAL A 65 -13.28 -11.44 12.50
CA VAL A 65 -12.80 -11.56 11.14
C VAL A 65 -13.62 -12.67 10.50
N GLU A 66 -14.71 -12.32 9.81
CA GLU A 66 -15.48 -13.27 9.02
C GLU A 66 -14.69 -13.57 7.74
N ILE A 67 -13.91 -14.66 7.77
CA ILE A 67 -13.28 -15.22 6.58
C ILE A 67 -14.38 -15.91 5.79
N ARG A 68 -14.82 -15.32 4.68
CA ARG A 68 -15.65 -16.03 3.70
C ARG A 68 -14.75 -16.97 2.88
N GLU A 69 -14.99 -18.27 3.02
CA GLU A 69 -14.44 -19.35 2.18
C GLU A 69 -14.83 -19.21 0.70
#